data_AF-A0A935ZR16-F1
#
_entry.id   AF-A0A935ZR16-F1
#
_cell.length_a   1.000
_cell.length_b   1.000
_cell.length_c   1.000
_cell.angle_alpha   90.00
_cell.angle_beta   90.00
_cell.angle_gamma   90.00
#
_symmetry.space_group_name_H-M   'P 1'
#
loop_
_entity.id
_entity.type
_entity.pdbx_description
1 polymer ?
#
loop_
_entity_poly.entity_id
_entity_poly.type
_entity_poly.pdbx_seq_one_letter_code
_entity_poly.pdbx_strand_id
1 'polypeptide(L)'
;MIPVVVAAIASYAHAADPFSFEYPGQTDASGATYLVIIANDDLPAFQVSISGDGQTIKKSVPALKAGAKHKLTWKQKSGTAKYQLVIDGGEVSADFAFEMVKPVAAGKVGKLKVKSSREDVVKRHNATYETSFALTNYEYKVYDSDGDIIAQAVVADNPVPAGGTFTVKWSSNAEVFMIYVRGEDEHGRFTEFKLVPWSVEIPHTEINFDSGKFDVKSDESAKLDEAVAVAFHELDALEKVNEAVQANITPRLYIVGYTDTVGPGPKNDELSRNRAKAIAKYFFDKGFWAEIYYEGMGERALRVETADNVDEVRNRRALYLIGVETPPGGGQVPSRWAKLSGARPKPVGFTLPALPPQWAKYREERRSGGGEASAGESTPPGTDTEGDGGATGSGDGGTAQPQPEAQLPTDVSGPPPVEGEPGATKKGCAVSRSDGDAPALLLLLALAAWRRRRRA
;
A
#
# COMPACT_ATOMS: atom_id res chain seq x y z
N MET A 1 4.71 -16.68 6.57
CA MET A 1 4.50 -15.22 6.58
C MET A 1 3.65 -14.88 7.77
N ILE A 2 4.17 -14.05 8.69
CA ILE A 2 3.43 -13.60 9.88
C ILE A 2 2.56 -12.42 9.42
N PRO A 3 1.23 -12.50 9.42
CA PRO A 3 0.41 -11.33 9.11
C PRO A 3 0.60 -10.31 10.22
N VAL A 4 0.88 -9.07 9.83
CA VAL A 4 1.00 -7.93 10.75
C VAL A 4 -0.35 -7.71 11.44
N VAL A 5 -0.26 -7.52 12.75
CA VAL A 5 -1.30 -7.75 13.74
C VAL A 5 -1.97 -6.41 14.08
N VAL A 6 -3.01 -5.96 13.38
CA VAL A 6 -3.79 -4.76 13.79
C VAL A 6 -4.85 -5.18 14.81
N ALA A 7 -4.69 -4.81 16.09
CA ALA A 7 -5.59 -5.28 17.15
C ALA A 7 -6.90 -4.50 17.16
N ALA A 8 -7.95 -5.13 17.73
CA ALA A 8 -9.15 -4.42 18.15
C ALA A 8 -8.69 -3.36 19.14
N ILE A 9 -8.51 -2.15 18.62
CA ILE A 9 -7.96 -1.01 19.31
C ILE A 9 -8.92 0.12 19.02
N ALA A 10 -9.70 0.48 20.03
CA ALA A 10 -10.34 1.78 20.02
C ALA A 10 -9.20 2.82 20.06
N SER A 11 -9.19 3.68 19.06
CA SER A 11 -8.16 4.69 18.86
C SER A 11 -8.81 6.06 19.01
N TYR A 12 -8.18 6.96 19.76
CA TYR A 12 -8.61 8.35 19.83
C TYR A 12 -7.45 9.23 19.35
N ALA A 13 -7.72 10.05 18.34
CA ALA A 13 -6.78 11.02 17.79
C ALA A 13 -7.57 12.15 17.15
N HIS A 14 -7.30 13.40 17.53
CA HIS A 14 -7.44 14.51 16.59
C HIS A 14 -6.09 14.69 15.87
N ALA A 15 -6.12 14.91 14.55
CA ALA A 15 -4.92 14.99 13.72
C ALA A 15 -3.93 16.12 14.12
N ALA A 16 -4.35 17.04 14.99
CA ALA A 16 -3.56 18.14 15.52
C ALA A 16 -3.02 17.89 16.96
N ASP A 17 -3.37 16.77 17.59
CA ASP A 17 -2.95 16.50 18.97
C ASP A 17 -1.51 15.97 19.01
N PRO A 18 -0.72 16.31 20.04
CA PRO A 18 0.66 15.85 20.20
C PRO A 18 0.79 14.33 20.37
N PHE A 19 -0.30 13.62 20.64
CA PHE A 19 -0.34 12.16 20.74
C PHE A 19 -1.67 11.57 20.31
N SER A 20 -1.66 10.26 20.06
CA SER A 20 -2.83 9.41 19.85
C SER A 20 -2.89 8.32 20.91
N PHE A 21 -4.09 7.79 21.19
CA PHE A 21 -4.28 6.70 22.14
C PHE A 21 -4.79 5.43 21.45
N GLU A 22 -4.34 4.27 21.95
CA GLU A 22 -4.77 2.93 21.52
C GLU A 22 -5.10 2.08 22.77
N TYR A 23 -6.32 1.54 22.89
CA TYR A 23 -6.68 0.63 24.00
C TYR A 23 -7.57 -0.55 23.53
N PRO A 24 -7.50 -1.72 24.18
CA PRO A 24 -8.09 -2.96 23.68
C PRO A 24 -9.62 -3.09 23.86
N GLY A 25 -10.29 -2.10 24.48
CA GLY A 25 -11.73 -2.13 24.79
C GLY A 25 -12.18 -3.19 25.81
N GLN A 26 -11.35 -4.20 26.08
CA GLN A 26 -11.59 -5.25 27.06
C GLN A 26 -10.31 -5.71 27.73
N THR A 27 -10.42 -6.28 28.93
CA THR A 27 -9.27 -6.83 29.67
C THR A 27 -9.01 -8.30 29.32
N ASP A 28 -7.89 -8.86 29.79
CA ASP A 28 -7.78 -10.31 29.86
C ASP A 28 -8.68 -10.89 30.98
N ALA A 29 -8.76 -12.22 31.07
CA ALA A 29 -9.56 -12.92 32.08
C ALA A 29 -9.13 -12.62 33.52
N SER A 30 -7.87 -12.20 33.75
CA SER A 30 -7.37 -11.79 35.06
C SER A 30 -7.75 -10.35 35.42
N GLY A 31 -8.26 -9.58 34.45
CA GLY A 31 -8.51 -8.15 34.57
C GLY A 31 -7.32 -7.28 34.11
N ALA A 32 -6.23 -7.86 33.61
CA ALA A 32 -5.09 -7.06 33.16
C ALA A 32 -5.43 -6.37 31.84
N THR A 33 -5.08 -5.09 31.76
CA THR A 33 -5.36 -4.26 30.60
C THR A 33 -4.26 -3.23 30.36
N TYR A 34 -4.37 -2.51 29.25
CA TYR A 34 -3.39 -1.51 28.86
C TYR A 34 -3.99 -0.39 28.03
N LEU A 35 -3.25 0.71 27.95
CA LEU A 35 -3.43 1.80 27.00
C LEU A 35 -2.06 2.16 26.44
N VAL A 36 -1.97 2.35 25.13
CA VAL A 36 -0.75 2.77 24.45
C VAL A 36 -0.91 4.22 24.04
N ILE A 37 0.06 5.04 24.42
CA ILE A 37 0.24 6.40 23.94
C ILE A 37 1.18 6.34 22.75
N ILE A 38 0.80 6.99 21.65
CA ILE A 38 1.61 7.14 20.45
C ILE A 38 1.97 8.61 20.33
N ALA A 39 3.25 8.93 20.35
CA ALA A 39 3.71 10.30 20.17
C ALA A 39 3.56 10.69 18.69
N ASN A 40 2.76 11.71 18.39
CA ASN A 40 2.63 12.26 17.04
C ASN A 40 3.80 13.22 16.74
N ASP A 41 4.34 13.85 17.79
CA ASP A 41 5.52 14.72 17.77
C ASP A 41 6.56 14.31 18.84
N ASP A 42 7.67 15.05 18.93
CA ASP A 42 8.61 14.92 20.05
C ASP A 42 7.97 15.46 21.33
N LEU A 43 7.79 14.59 22.33
CA LEU A 43 7.13 14.92 23.59
C LEU A 43 8.12 14.97 24.75
N PRO A 44 7.99 15.95 25.67
CA PRO A 44 8.70 15.92 26.94
C PRO A 44 8.18 14.77 27.82
N ALA A 45 8.84 14.54 28.96
CA ALA A 45 8.29 13.64 29.96
C ALA A 45 7.05 14.26 30.63
N PHE A 46 6.02 13.46 30.88
CA PHE A 46 4.77 13.93 31.49
C PHE A 46 4.15 12.88 32.42
N GLN A 47 3.14 13.28 33.20
CA GLN A 47 2.40 12.40 34.09
C GLN A 47 1.02 12.09 33.49
N VAL A 48 0.57 10.85 33.70
CA VAL A 48 -0.75 10.37 33.29
C VAL A 48 -1.49 9.88 34.53
N SER A 49 -2.74 10.29 34.66
CA SER A 49 -3.66 9.82 35.70
C SER A 49 -4.88 9.16 35.04
N ILE A 50 -5.10 7.88 35.31
CA ILE A 50 -6.27 7.12 34.83
C ILE A 50 -7.17 6.84 36.03
N SER A 51 -8.37 7.41 36.05
CA SER A 51 -9.33 7.28 37.15
C SER A 51 -10.59 6.56 36.70
N GLY A 52 -11.02 5.53 37.42
CA GLY A 52 -12.18 4.71 37.08
C GLY A 52 -12.15 3.41 37.87
N ASP A 53 -13.23 2.62 37.86
CA ASP A 53 -13.26 1.32 38.56
C ASP A 53 -12.88 1.41 40.07
N GLY A 54 -13.24 2.53 40.72
CA GLY A 54 -12.88 2.79 42.12
C GLY A 54 -11.38 2.89 42.38
N GLN A 55 -10.56 3.21 41.38
CA GLN A 55 -9.11 3.36 41.48
C GLN A 55 -8.60 4.57 40.66
N THR A 56 -7.46 5.11 41.09
CA THR A 56 -6.70 6.11 40.33
C THR A 56 -5.28 5.61 40.12
N ILE A 57 -4.89 5.43 38.87
CA ILE A 57 -3.57 4.95 38.45
C ILE A 57 -2.76 6.14 37.96
N LYS A 58 -1.65 6.44 38.64
CA LYS A 58 -0.69 7.47 38.20
C LYS A 58 0.55 6.81 37.60
N LYS A 59 0.97 7.27 36.42
CA LYS A 59 2.13 6.74 35.68
C LYS A 59 2.94 7.89 35.08
N SER A 60 4.26 7.81 35.21
CA SER A 60 5.19 8.68 34.49
C SER A 60 5.42 8.14 33.09
N VAL A 61 5.38 9.02 32.09
CA VAL A 61 5.77 8.73 30.71
C VAL A 61 7.08 9.47 30.43
N PRO A 62 8.14 8.78 29.96
CA PRO A 62 9.40 9.44 29.61
C PRO A 62 9.22 10.31 28.37
N ALA A 63 10.22 11.14 28.05
CA ALA A 63 10.24 11.85 26.78
C ALA A 63 10.15 10.86 25.61
N LEU A 64 9.30 11.16 24.63
CA LEU A 64 9.04 10.32 23.47
C LEU A 64 9.46 11.04 22.20
N LYS A 65 10.05 10.32 21.24
CA LYS A 65 10.25 10.85 19.89
C LYS A 65 9.00 10.63 19.05
N ALA A 66 8.80 11.45 18.03
CA ALA A 66 7.72 11.27 17.07
C ALA A 66 7.68 9.81 16.56
N GLY A 67 6.50 9.20 16.60
CA GLY A 67 6.22 7.79 16.28
C GLY A 67 6.51 6.77 17.39
N ALA A 68 7.09 7.18 18.53
CA ALA A 68 7.35 6.28 19.65
C ALA A 68 6.05 5.88 20.36
N LYS A 69 5.97 4.63 20.81
CA LYS A 69 4.84 4.08 21.56
C LYS A 69 5.22 3.86 23.02
N HIS A 70 4.34 4.25 23.95
CA HIS A 70 4.50 3.99 25.38
C HIS A 70 3.27 3.28 25.95
N LYS A 71 3.48 2.12 26.59
CA LYS A 71 2.39 1.27 27.08
C LYS A 71 2.20 1.44 28.59
N LEU A 72 1.01 1.88 28.97
CA LEU A 72 0.52 1.94 30.35
C LEU A 72 -0.29 0.69 30.66
N THR A 73 -0.08 0.08 31.82
CA THR A 73 -0.80 -1.14 32.24
C THR A 73 -1.40 -1.00 33.63
N TRP A 74 -2.57 -1.60 33.82
CA TRP A 74 -3.25 -1.70 35.12
C TRP A 74 -4.18 -2.92 35.16
N LYS A 75 -4.85 -3.14 36.30
CA LYS A 75 -5.77 -4.26 36.52
C LYS A 75 -7.17 -3.75 36.85
N GLN A 76 -8.15 -4.14 36.05
CA GLN A 76 -9.58 -3.89 36.27
C GLN A 76 -10.17 -4.89 37.26
N LYS A 77 -10.99 -4.38 38.17
CA LYS A 77 -11.69 -5.14 39.20
C LYS A 77 -13.08 -5.55 38.72
N SER A 78 -13.90 -4.57 38.33
CA SER A 78 -15.31 -4.75 37.91
C SER A 78 -15.47 -5.37 36.53
N GLY A 79 -16.69 -5.86 36.24
CA GLY A 79 -17.07 -6.43 34.95
C GLY A 79 -17.11 -5.40 33.81
N THR A 80 -17.45 -4.16 34.11
CA THR A 80 -17.43 -3.04 33.16
C THR A 80 -17.01 -1.79 33.88
N ALA A 81 -16.08 -1.03 33.30
CA ALA A 81 -15.55 0.18 33.90
C ALA A 81 -15.43 1.30 32.87
N LYS A 82 -15.87 2.50 33.26
CA LYS A 82 -15.53 3.75 32.58
C LYS A 82 -14.30 4.35 33.26
N TYR A 83 -13.33 4.75 32.47
CA TYR A 83 -12.09 5.39 32.89
C TYR A 83 -12.00 6.78 32.29
N GLN A 84 -11.46 7.71 33.07
CA GLN A 84 -11.04 9.04 32.65
C GLN A 84 -9.52 9.10 32.67
N LEU A 85 -8.88 9.39 31.55
CA LEU A 85 -7.47 9.65 31.42
C LEU A 85 -7.23 11.15 31.40
N VAL A 86 -6.36 11.62 32.29
CA VAL A 86 -5.91 13.01 32.36
C VAL A 86 -4.39 13.05 32.22
N ILE A 87 -3.90 13.89 31.32
CA ILE A 87 -2.48 14.22 31.17
C ILE A 87 -2.27 15.66 31.60
N ASP A 88 -1.34 15.87 32.52
CA ASP A 88 -0.92 17.18 33.00
C ASP A 88 0.60 17.26 32.91
N GLY A 89 1.09 17.76 31.78
CA GLY A 89 2.50 17.84 31.41
C GLY A 89 2.98 19.26 31.10
N GLY A 90 2.23 20.29 31.51
CA GLY A 90 2.51 21.68 31.15
C GLY A 90 2.13 22.00 29.70
N GLU A 91 3.06 21.83 28.76
CA GLU A 91 2.83 22.07 27.32
C GLU A 91 1.97 20.99 26.65
N VAL A 92 1.77 19.87 27.34
CA VAL A 92 1.01 18.73 26.84
C VAL A 92 -0.09 18.37 27.84
N SER A 93 -1.34 18.41 27.38
CA SER A 93 -2.52 18.09 28.19
C SER A 93 -3.54 17.27 27.41
N ALA A 94 -4.26 16.39 28.10
CA ALA A 94 -5.41 15.69 27.54
C ALA A 94 -6.40 15.28 28.61
N ASP A 95 -7.66 15.17 28.22
CA ASP A 95 -8.74 14.66 29.06
C ASP A 95 -9.66 13.77 28.20
N PHE A 96 -9.63 12.46 28.44
CA PHE A 96 -10.24 11.46 27.57
C PHE A 96 -10.96 10.36 28.37
N ALA A 97 -12.23 10.11 28.04
CA ALA A 97 -13.02 9.06 28.65
C ALA A 97 -13.05 7.81 27.76
N PHE A 98 -12.94 6.62 28.35
CA PHE A 98 -13.10 5.35 27.65
C PHE A 98 -13.73 4.27 28.52
N GLU A 99 -14.34 3.27 27.89
CA GLU A 99 -14.98 2.14 28.57
C GLU A 99 -14.22 0.84 28.31
N MET A 100 -14.16 -0.02 29.32
CA MET A 100 -13.54 -1.34 29.26
C MET A 100 -14.41 -2.42 29.86
N VAL A 101 -14.52 -3.54 29.17
CA VAL A 101 -15.23 -4.73 29.66
C VAL A 101 -14.22 -5.78 30.15
N LYS A 102 -14.44 -6.34 31.33
CA LYS A 102 -13.70 -7.48 31.84
C LYS A 102 -14.46 -8.76 31.51
N PRO A 103 -13.96 -9.57 30.57
CA PRO A 103 -14.64 -10.79 30.17
C PRO A 103 -14.71 -11.79 31.34
N VAL A 104 -15.86 -12.47 31.48
CA VAL A 104 -15.96 -13.66 32.33
C VAL A 104 -15.08 -14.75 31.69
N ALA A 105 -14.23 -15.41 32.48
CA ALA A 105 -13.15 -16.26 31.98
C ALA A 105 -13.67 -17.42 31.08
N ALA A 106 -13.47 -17.30 29.76
CA ALA A 106 -13.87 -18.34 28.79
C ALA A 106 -12.95 -18.39 27.54
N GLY A 107 -11.66 -18.70 27.69
CA GLY A 107 -10.75 -18.87 26.54
C GLY A 107 -10.23 -17.54 25.93
N LYS A 108 -9.35 -17.65 24.92
CA LYS A 108 -8.70 -16.49 24.28
C LYS A 108 -9.63 -15.85 23.26
N VAL A 109 -9.94 -14.57 23.44
CA VAL A 109 -10.54 -13.72 22.40
C VAL A 109 -9.44 -13.35 21.41
N GLY A 110 -9.57 -13.79 20.17
CA GLY A 110 -8.69 -13.39 19.06
C GLY A 110 -9.42 -12.48 18.07
N LYS A 111 -8.67 -11.96 17.11
CA LYS A 111 -9.18 -11.06 16.08
C LYS A 111 -9.95 -11.84 15.03
N LEU A 112 -10.88 -11.16 14.36
CA LEU A 112 -11.43 -11.68 13.11
C LEU A 112 -10.32 -11.82 12.08
N LYS A 113 -10.32 -12.94 11.37
CA LYS A 113 -9.41 -13.19 10.24
C LYS A 113 -10.19 -13.02 8.95
N VAL A 114 -9.75 -12.09 8.10
CA VAL A 114 -10.35 -11.88 6.78
C VAL A 114 -10.03 -13.07 5.88
N LYS A 115 -11.05 -13.56 5.18
CA LYS A 115 -10.98 -14.65 4.19
C LYS A 115 -11.24 -14.18 2.76
N SER A 116 -11.93 -13.06 2.62
CA SER A 116 -12.16 -12.43 1.33
C SER A 116 -10.89 -11.82 0.76
N SER A 117 -10.73 -11.95 -0.55
CA SER A 117 -9.76 -11.17 -1.31
C SER A 117 -10.22 -9.71 -1.44
N ARG A 118 -9.34 -8.82 -1.91
CA ARG A 118 -9.73 -7.45 -2.28
C ARG A 118 -10.80 -7.44 -3.37
N GLU A 119 -10.75 -8.36 -4.33
CA GLU A 119 -11.73 -8.47 -5.40
C GLU A 119 -13.12 -8.83 -4.86
N ASP A 120 -13.20 -9.75 -3.91
CA ASP A 120 -14.46 -10.12 -3.26
C ASP A 120 -15.12 -8.91 -2.59
N VAL A 121 -14.30 -8.07 -1.95
CA VAL A 121 -14.76 -6.85 -1.28
C VAL A 121 -15.17 -5.80 -2.31
N VAL A 122 -14.26 -5.40 -3.19
CA VAL A 122 -14.49 -4.25 -4.07
C VAL A 122 -15.43 -4.54 -5.22
N LYS A 123 -15.31 -5.71 -5.87
CA LYS A 123 -16.11 -6.05 -7.06
C LYS A 123 -17.34 -6.89 -6.72
N ARG A 124 -17.25 -7.80 -5.74
CA ARG A 124 -18.33 -8.74 -5.39
C ARG A 124 -19.14 -8.33 -4.17
N HIS A 125 -18.87 -7.15 -3.63
CA HIS A 125 -19.55 -6.51 -2.51
C HIS A 125 -19.79 -7.44 -1.31
N ASN A 126 -18.78 -8.24 -0.97
CA ASN A 126 -18.84 -9.12 0.19
C ASN A 126 -17.49 -9.26 0.92
N ALA A 127 -17.57 -9.44 2.23
CA ALA A 127 -16.42 -9.67 3.08
C ALA A 127 -16.70 -10.83 4.04
N THR A 128 -15.87 -11.87 3.99
CA THR A 128 -15.97 -13.06 4.82
C THR A 128 -14.91 -13.04 5.91
N TYR A 129 -15.34 -13.32 7.13
CA TYR A 129 -14.51 -13.31 8.34
C TYR A 129 -14.56 -14.68 9.01
N GLU A 130 -13.43 -15.14 9.55
CA GLU A 130 -13.33 -16.26 10.48
C GLU A 130 -13.15 -15.72 11.90
N THR A 131 -13.93 -16.23 12.85
CA THR A 131 -13.81 -15.88 14.27
C THR A 131 -13.02 -16.92 15.04
N SER A 132 -12.29 -16.49 16.07
CA SER A 132 -11.50 -17.37 16.95
C SER A 132 -12.26 -17.82 18.21
N PHE A 133 -13.43 -17.25 18.46
CA PHE A 133 -14.32 -17.58 19.57
C PHE A 133 -15.78 -17.50 19.11
N ALA A 134 -16.70 -18.11 19.86
CA ALA A 134 -18.10 -18.08 19.50
C ALA A 134 -18.66 -16.65 19.53
N LEU A 135 -19.46 -16.28 18.53
CA LEU A 135 -20.20 -15.03 18.47
C LEU A 135 -21.69 -15.35 18.58
N THR A 136 -22.43 -14.65 19.43
CA THR A 136 -23.90 -14.72 19.49
C THR A 136 -24.54 -13.71 18.55
N ASN A 137 -23.87 -12.57 18.35
CA ASN A 137 -24.28 -11.53 17.43
C ASN A 137 -23.05 -10.84 16.83
N TYR A 138 -23.28 -10.15 15.72
CA TYR A 138 -22.31 -9.19 15.19
C TYR A 138 -23.03 -8.03 14.53
N GLU A 139 -22.42 -6.86 14.58
CA GLU A 139 -22.82 -5.70 13.80
C GLU A 139 -21.73 -5.34 12.80
N TYR A 140 -22.15 -4.75 11.68
CA TYR A 140 -21.23 -4.21 10.70
C TYR A 140 -21.70 -2.86 10.16
N LYS A 141 -20.72 -2.07 9.73
CA LYS A 141 -20.91 -0.82 8.99
C LYS A 141 -19.92 -0.79 7.82
N VAL A 142 -20.41 -0.51 6.63
CA VAL A 142 -19.62 -0.34 5.40
C VAL A 142 -19.63 1.15 5.08
N TYR A 143 -18.45 1.72 4.93
CA TYR A 143 -18.23 3.13 4.65
C TYR A 143 -17.67 3.31 3.25
N ASP A 144 -18.10 4.37 2.57
CA ASP A 144 -17.51 4.81 1.30
C ASP A 144 -16.30 5.76 1.50
N SER A 145 -15.76 6.28 0.40
CA SER A 145 -14.58 7.16 0.40
C SER A 145 -14.85 8.59 0.89
N ASP A 146 -16.11 8.98 1.08
CA ASP A 146 -16.49 10.25 1.70
C ASP A 146 -16.77 10.09 3.21
N GLY A 147 -16.79 8.84 3.72
CA GLY A 147 -17.04 8.51 5.11
C GLY A 147 -18.51 8.22 5.42
N ASP A 148 -19.35 8.15 4.40
CA ASP A 148 -20.77 7.87 4.55
C ASP A 148 -21.02 6.37 4.72
N ILE A 149 -22.03 6.00 5.52
CA ILE A 149 -22.43 4.61 5.71
C ILE A 149 -23.29 4.18 4.53
N ILE A 150 -22.77 3.25 3.72
CA ILE A 150 -23.46 2.69 2.55
C ILE A 150 -24.16 1.36 2.84
N ALA A 151 -23.83 0.70 3.95
CA ALA A 151 -24.57 -0.44 4.48
C ALA A 151 -24.30 -0.63 5.97
N GLN A 152 -25.31 -1.05 6.71
CA GLN A 152 -25.16 -1.44 8.12
C GLN A 152 -26.21 -2.47 8.51
N ALA A 153 -25.85 -3.37 9.42
CA ALA A 153 -26.83 -4.23 10.08
C ALA A 153 -26.32 -4.72 11.43
N VAL A 154 -27.27 -5.11 12.29
CA VAL A 154 -27.04 -5.93 13.47
C VAL A 154 -27.61 -7.31 13.16
N VAL A 155 -26.77 -8.33 13.18
CA VAL A 155 -27.14 -9.72 12.96
C VAL A 155 -27.16 -10.42 14.32
N ALA A 156 -28.37 -10.57 14.86
CA ALA A 156 -28.64 -11.33 16.07
C ALA A 156 -29.15 -12.74 15.73
N ASP A 157 -29.16 -13.64 16.72
CA ASP A 157 -29.73 -14.99 16.65
C ASP A 157 -29.13 -15.89 15.55
N ASN A 158 -27.91 -15.57 15.10
CA ASN A 158 -27.14 -16.37 14.17
C ASN A 158 -25.76 -16.68 14.77
N PRO A 159 -25.69 -17.61 15.72
CA PRO A 159 -24.46 -17.87 16.44
C PRO A 159 -23.40 -18.45 15.50
N VAL A 160 -22.21 -17.85 15.51
CA VAL A 160 -21.05 -18.31 14.75
C VAL A 160 -20.13 -19.04 15.74
N PRO A 161 -19.89 -20.35 15.60
CA PRO A 161 -19.00 -21.07 16.51
C PRO A 161 -17.55 -20.61 16.36
N ALA A 162 -16.70 -20.92 17.33
CA ALA A 162 -15.25 -20.70 17.22
C ALA A 162 -14.69 -21.45 16.00
N GLY A 163 -13.87 -20.78 15.18
CA GLY A 163 -13.39 -21.27 13.89
C GLY A 163 -14.43 -21.21 12.76
N GLY A 164 -15.66 -20.79 13.05
CA GLY A 164 -16.71 -20.56 12.07
C GLY A 164 -16.49 -19.28 11.28
N THR A 165 -17.21 -19.16 10.17
CA THR A 165 -17.17 -17.99 9.30
C THR A 165 -18.54 -17.32 9.18
N PHE A 166 -18.53 -16.02 8.89
CA PHE A 166 -19.71 -15.26 8.51
C PHE A 166 -19.35 -14.27 7.39
N THR A 167 -20.35 -13.87 6.62
CA THR A 167 -20.17 -12.99 5.45
C THR A 167 -21.04 -11.75 5.59
N VAL A 168 -20.41 -10.59 5.48
CA VAL A 168 -21.06 -9.29 5.30
C VAL A 168 -21.27 -9.07 3.80
N LYS A 169 -22.47 -8.63 3.40
CA LYS A 169 -22.82 -8.30 2.01
C LYS A 169 -23.52 -6.95 1.95
N TRP A 170 -23.32 -6.20 0.87
CA TRP A 170 -24.01 -4.94 0.60
C TRP A 170 -24.39 -4.83 -0.87
N SER A 171 -25.33 -3.94 -1.18
CA SER A 171 -25.87 -3.74 -2.53
C SER A 171 -25.54 -2.38 -3.14
N SER A 172 -24.94 -1.47 -2.37
CA SER A 172 -24.51 -0.17 -2.89
C SER A 172 -23.40 -0.35 -3.92
N ASN A 173 -23.45 0.44 -4.99
CA ASN A 173 -22.38 0.52 -6.00
C ASN A 173 -21.32 1.58 -5.66
N ALA A 174 -21.49 2.28 -4.54
CA ALA A 174 -20.49 3.24 -4.06
C ALA A 174 -19.17 2.52 -3.74
N GLU A 175 -18.06 3.22 -3.98
CA GLU A 175 -16.73 2.70 -3.69
C GLU A 175 -16.56 2.40 -2.20
N VAL A 176 -16.29 1.15 -1.86
CA VAL A 176 -16.09 0.72 -0.47
C VAL A 176 -14.71 1.11 0.01
N PHE A 177 -14.67 1.89 1.08
CA PHE A 177 -13.42 2.35 1.69
C PHE A 177 -13.04 1.55 2.93
N MET A 178 -14.00 1.30 3.84
CA MET A 178 -13.77 0.55 5.07
C MET A 178 -14.99 -0.27 5.47
N ILE A 179 -14.75 -1.46 6.02
CA ILE A 179 -15.77 -2.28 6.69
C ILE A 179 -15.38 -2.40 8.16
N TYR A 180 -16.24 -1.87 9.04
CA TYR A 180 -16.17 -2.09 10.48
C TYR A 180 -17.06 -3.27 10.84
N VAL A 181 -16.53 -4.19 11.65
CA VAL A 181 -17.27 -5.31 12.22
C VAL A 181 -17.01 -5.35 13.72
N ARG A 182 -18.07 -5.49 14.51
CA ARG A 182 -18.00 -5.81 15.95
C ARG A 182 -18.80 -7.07 16.22
N GLY A 183 -18.11 -8.13 16.66
CA GLY A 183 -18.73 -9.39 17.06
C GLY A 183 -18.73 -9.53 18.58
N GLU A 184 -19.81 -10.03 19.16
CA GLU A 184 -19.98 -10.21 20.61
C GLU A 184 -20.43 -11.65 20.93
N ASP A 185 -20.07 -12.15 22.11
CA ASP A 185 -20.54 -13.45 22.63
C ASP A 185 -21.59 -13.32 23.75
N GLU A 186 -22.05 -14.45 24.30
CA GLU A 186 -23.05 -14.48 25.38
C GLU A 186 -22.55 -13.90 26.71
N HIS A 187 -21.25 -13.66 26.85
CA HIS A 187 -20.61 -13.15 28.06
C HIS A 187 -20.20 -11.67 27.92
N GLY A 188 -20.65 -10.98 26.88
CA GLY A 188 -20.33 -9.58 26.60
C GLY A 188 -18.89 -9.35 26.11
N ARG A 189 -18.17 -10.42 25.75
CA ARG A 189 -16.84 -10.31 25.16
C ARG A 189 -16.99 -9.96 23.70
N PHE A 190 -16.13 -9.10 23.20
CA PHE A 190 -16.26 -8.64 21.82
C PHE A 190 -14.93 -8.63 21.07
N THR A 191 -15.02 -8.55 19.76
CA THR A 191 -13.90 -8.33 18.86
C THR A 191 -14.31 -7.29 17.84
N GLU A 192 -13.42 -6.35 17.57
CA GLU A 192 -13.62 -5.34 16.54
C GLU A 192 -12.58 -5.53 15.44
N PHE A 193 -13.00 -5.31 14.20
CA PHE A 193 -12.12 -5.37 13.07
C PHE A 193 -12.47 -4.29 12.05
N LYS A 194 -11.46 -3.53 11.64
CA LYS A 194 -11.56 -2.53 10.57
C LYS A 194 -10.84 -3.08 9.35
N LEU A 195 -11.59 -3.56 8.36
CA LEU A 195 -11.06 -3.97 7.07
C LEU A 195 -11.02 -2.74 6.16
N VAL A 196 -9.82 -2.27 5.82
CA VAL A 196 -9.62 -1.17 4.88
C VAL A 196 -9.12 -1.76 3.56
N PRO A 197 -10.01 -2.14 2.63
CA PRO A 197 -9.58 -2.65 1.33
C PRO A 197 -8.83 -1.59 0.52
N TRP A 198 -9.04 -0.30 0.82
CA TRP A 198 -8.51 0.84 0.07
C TRP A 198 -7.00 0.72 -0.21
N SER A 199 -6.72 0.68 -1.51
CA SER A 199 -5.39 0.71 -2.11
C SER A 199 -5.56 1.27 -3.52
N VAL A 200 -4.85 2.36 -3.80
CA VAL A 200 -5.02 3.17 -5.00
C VAL A 200 -3.67 3.32 -5.68
N GLU A 201 -3.63 3.01 -6.97
CA GLU A 201 -2.54 3.43 -7.83
C GLU A 201 -2.71 4.91 -8.14
N ILE A 202 -1.67 5.71 -7.88
CA ILE A 202 -1.69 7.15 -8.19
C ILE A 202 -1.30 7.30 -9.65
N PRO A 203 -2.25 7.70 -10.49
CA PRO A 203 -1.97 7.83 -11.89
C PRO A 203 -1.18 9.11 -12.14
N HIS A 204 -0.20 9.02 -13.03
CA HIS A 204 0.79 10.07 -13.17
C HIS A 204 1.43 10.05 -14.55
N THR A 205 1.91 11.23 -14.95
CA THR A 205 2.77 11.35 -16.12
C THR A 205 4.18 10.91 -15.77
N GLU A 206 4.72 9.98 -16.58
CA GLU A 206 6.08 9.50 -16.39
C GLU A 206 7.08 10.65 -16.55
N ILE A 207 8.04 10.70 -15.61
CA ILE A 207 9.13 11.67 -15.67
C ILE A 207 10.34 11.09 -16.40
N ASN A 208 11.01 11.93 -17.16
CA ASN A 208 12.25 11.53 -17.82
C ASN A 208 13.47 11.84 -16.94
N PHE A 209 14.38 10.89 -16.89
CA PHE A 209 15.70 11.08 -16.30
C PHE A 209 16.75 11.08 -17.40
N ASP A 210 17.79 11.89 -17.24
CA ASP A 210 18.96 11.81 -18.11
C ASP A 210 19.60 10.40 -18.01
N SER A 211 20.32 10.01 -19.05
CA SER A 211 20.94 8.69 -19.13
C SER A 211 21.89 8.44 -17.95
N GLY A 212 21.66 7.32 -17.23
CA GLY A 212 22.42 6.96 -16.03
C GLY A 212 22.21 7.89 -14.83
N LYS A 213 21.25 8.81 -14.88
CA LYS A 213 20.91 9.74 -13.80
C LYS A 213 19.58 9.38 -13.14
N PHE A 214 19.42 9.88 -11.92
CA PHE A 214 18.23 9.72 -11.09
C PHE A 214 17.77 11.04 -10.46
N ASP A 215 18.43 12.16 -10.79
CA ASP A 215 18.01 13.48 -10.33
C ASP A 215 16.76 13.92 -11.08
N VAL A 216 15.74 14.37 -10.34
CA VAL A 216 14.52 14.95 -10.93
C VAL A 216 14.85 16.33 -11.46
N LYS A 217 14.70 16.52 -12.78
CA LYS A 217 14.95 17.82 -13.42
C LYS A 217 13.81 18.80 -13.14
N SER A 218 14.12 20.09 -13.20
CA SER A 218 13.12 21.15 -12.99
C SER A 218 12.02 21.16 -14.05
N ASP A 219 12.32 20.81 -15.30
CA ASP A 219 11.35 20.70 -16.40
C ASP A 219 10.39 19.50 -16.27
N GLU A 220 10.75 18.50 -15.46
CA GLU A 220 9.91 17.34 -15.16
C GLU A 220 9.10 17.51 -13.86
N SER A 221 9.41 18.52 -13.06
CA SER A 221 8.82 18.72 -11.73
C SER A 221 7.30 18.91 -11.75
N ALA A 222 6.76 19.57 -12.78
CA ALA A 222 5.32 19.78 -12.94
C ALA A 222 4.52 18.47 -13.01
N LYS A 223 5.09 17.43 -13.63
CA LYS A 223 4.46 16.09 -13.71
C LYS A 223 4.38 15.41 -12.34
N LEU A 224 5.42 15.59 -11.51
CA LEU A 224 5.38 15.11 -10.14
C LEU A 224 4.42 15.92 -9.28
N ASP A 225 4.32 17.24 -9.50
CA ASP A 225 3.37 18.10 -8.80
C ASP A 225 1.92 17.65 -9.04
N GLU A 226 1.59 17.25 -10.26
CA GLU A 226 0.29 16.63 -10.57
C GLU A 226 0.07 15.35 -9.76
N ALA A 227 1.04 14.43 -9.76
CA ALA A 227 0.94 13.18 -9.02
C ALA A 227 0.83 13.40 -7.49
N VAL A 228 1.58 14.37 -6.96
CA VAL A 228 1.53 14.79 -5.56
C VAL A 228 0.17 15.39 -5.23
N ALA A 229 -0.41 16.20 -6.11
CA ALA A 229 -1.75 16.75 -5.92
C ALA A 229 -2.81 15.64 -5.81
N VAL A 230 -2.79 14.67 -6.73
CA VAL A 230 -3.68 13.50 -6.65
C VAL A 230 -3.48 12.74 -5.35
N ALA A 231 -2.23 12.48 -4.96
CA ALA A 231 -1.91 11.78 -3.74
C ALA A 231 -2.42 12.51 -2.49
N PHE A 232 -2.35 13.85 -2.43
CA PHE A 232 -2.92 14.62 -1.31
C PHE A 232 -4.43 14.50 -1.22
N HIS A 233 -5.10 14.46 -2.36
CA HIS A 233 -6.54 14.25 -2.44
C HIS A 233 -6.95 12.86 -1.96
N GLU A 234 -6.09 11.85 -2.09
CA GLU A 234 -6.29 10.51 -1.51
C GLU A 234 -6.06 10.49 0.01
N LEU A 235 -5.08 11.25 0.51
CA LEU A 235 -4.86 11.40 1.95
C LEU A 235 -6.01 12.15 2.64
N ASP A 236 -6.55 13.18 2.00
CA ASP A 236 -7.70 13.95 2.52
C ASP A 236 -8.98 13.09 2.62
N ALA A 237 -9.21 12.19 1.66
CA ALA A 237 -10.31 11.23 1.73
C ALA A 237 -10.15 10.25 2.91
N LEU A 238 -8.93 9.74 3.12
CA LEU A 238 -8.64 8.90 4.28
C LEU A 238 -8.84 9.64 5.61
N GLU A 239 -8.49 10.92 5.69
CA GLU A 239 -8.72 11.74 6.88
C GLU A 239 -10.21 11.88 7.20
N LYS A 240 -11.05 12.17 6.21
CA LYS A 240 -12.51 12.22 6.39
C LYS A 240 -13.06 10.92 6.95
N VAL A 241 -12.59 9.79 6.45
CA VAL A 241 -13.02 8.48 6.98
C VAL A 241 -12.49 8.26 8.39
N ASN A 242 -11.22 8.58 8.67
CA ASN A 242 -10.65 8.50 10.01
C ASN A 242 -11.47 9.32 11.03
N GLU A 243 -11.89 10.53 10.65
CA GLU A 243 -12.76 11.38 11.47
C GLU A 243 -14.14 10.76 11.66
N ALA A 244 -14.79 10.34 10.56
CA ALA A 244 -16.13 9.76 10.57
C ALA A 244 -16.22 8.50 11.46
N VAL A 245 -15.15 7.72 11.51
CA VAL A 245 -15.13 6.40 12.19
C VAL A 245 -14.22 6.35 13.42
N GLN A 246 -13.75 7.51 13.86
CA GLN A 246 -12.82 7.67 15.00
C GLN A 246 -11.69 6.63 14.92
N ALA A 247 -11.05 6.58 13.75
CA ALA A 247 -9.94 5.69 13.46
C ALA A 247 -8.65 6.49 13.31
N ASN A 248 -7.54 5.78 13.46
CA ASN A 248 -6.21 6.33 13.19
C ASN A 248 -5.52 5.45 12.14
N ILE A 249 -6.14 5.33 10.97
CA ILE A 249 -5.58 4.58 9.85
C ILE A 249 -4.43 5.41 9.28
N THR A 250 -3.23 4.88 9.36
CA THR A 250 -2.03 5.52 8.81
C THR A 250 -1.80 5.08 7.36
N PRO A 251 -1.79 6.00 6.38
CA PRO A 251 -1.50 5.69 5.00
C PRO A 251 -0.02 5.40 4.78
N ARG A 252 0.26 4.64 3.72
CA ARG A 252 1.61 4.36 3.24
C ARG A 252 1.67 4.56 1.72
N LEU A 253 2.65 5.34 1.27
CA LEU A 253 3.00 5.47 -0.13
C LEU A 253 4.14 4.52 -0.46
N TYR A 254 3.98 3.80 -1.56
CA TYR A 254 4.92 2.84 -2.10
C TYR A 254 5.30 3.26 -3.52
N ILE A 255 6.59 3.50 -3.77
CA ILE A 255 7.09 3.90 -5.09
C ILE A 255 8.00 2.81 -5.64
N VAL A 256 7.64 2.26 -6.80
CA VAL A 256 8.48 1.30 -7.53
C VAL A 256 9.09 1.98 -8.74
N GLY A 257 10.39 1.83 -8.93
CA GLY A 257 11.07 2.25 -10.16
C GLY A 257 11.32 1.05 -11.09
N TYR A 258 11.31 1.29 -12.39
CA TYR A 258 11.62 0.30 -13.41
C TYR A 258 12.58 0.87 -14.47
N THR A 259 13.24 0.00 -15.21
CA THR A 259 14.06 0.34 -16.38
C THR A 259 13.61 -0.45 -17.60
N ASP A 260 14.11 -0.04 -18.76
CA ASP A 260 14.19 -0.91 -19.94
C ASP A 260 15.32 -1.94 -19.77
N THR A 261 15.62 -2.70 -20.83
CA THR A 261 16.64 -3.75 -20.83
C THR A 261 18.02 -3.25 -21.28
N VAL A 262 18.23 -1.93 -21.36
CA VAL A 262 19.51 -1.36 -21.81
C VAL A 262 20.55 -1.48 -20.69
N GLY A 263 21.63 -2.21 -20.98
CA GLY A 263 22.75 -2.38 -20.06
C GLY A 263 22.58 -3.54 -19.07
N PRO A 264 23.51 -3.71 -18.13
CA PRO A 264 23.52 -4.86 -17.23
C PRO A 264 22.41 -4.78 -16.16
N GLY A 265 21.69 -5.89 -15.95
CA GLY A 265 20.65 -6.03 -14.92
C GLY A 265 21.01 -5.46 -13.53
N PRO A 266 22.20 -5.71 -12.95
CA PRO A 266 22.57 -5.11 -11.65
C PRO A 266 22.62 -3.57 -11.66
N LYS A 267 22.98 -2.96 -12.79
CA LYS A 267 22.95 -1.50 -12.93
C LYS A 267 21.51 -0.99 -13.06
N ASN A 268 20.65 -1.74 -13.75
CA ASN A 268 19.23 -1.44 -13.88
C ASN A 268 18.50 -1.53 -12.53
N ASP A 269 18.88 -2.49 -11.68
CA ASP A 269 18.40 -2.59 -10.30
C ASP A 269 18.77 -1.37 -9.46
N GLU A 270 20.05 -0.98 -9.47
CA GLU A 270 20.50 0.18 -8.72
C GLU A 270 19.86 1.47 -9.25
N LEU A 271 19.79 1.63 -10.57
CA LEU A 271 19.25 2.82 -11.21
C LEU A 271 17.76 3.00 -10.93
N SER A 272 16.96 1.95 -11.11
CA SER A 272 15.52 1.98 -10.81
C SER A 272 15.26 2.31 -9.33
N ARG A 273 16.03 1.71 -8.42
CA ARG A 273 15.92 1.98 -6.98
C ARG A 273 16.25 3.43 -6.63
N ASN A 274 17.31 3.98 -7.22
CA ASN A 274 17.69 5.38 -7.00
C ASN A 274 16.66 6.36 -7.55
N ARG A 275 16.07 6.07 -8.72
CA ARG A 275 14.96 6.86 -9.28
C ARG A 275 13.71 6.81 -8.40
N ALA A 276 13.33 5.63 -7.92
CA ALA A 276 12.23 5.47 -6.98
C ALA A 276 12.47 6.29 -5.70
N LYS A 277 13.70 6.26 -5.17
CA LYS A 277 14.10 7.06 -4.01
C LYS A 277 14.02 8.56 -4.26
N ALA A 278 14.42 9.03 -5.44
CA ALA A 278 14.38 10.44 -5.81
C ALA A 278 12.94 10.96 -5.86
N ILE A 279 12.03 10.19 -6.48
CA ILE A 279 10.60 10.49 -6.49
C ILE A 279 10.03 10.47 -5.06
N ALA A 280 10.38 9.46 -4.26
CA ALA A 280 9.94 9.37 -2.86
C ALA A 280 10.38 10.58 -2.04
N LYS A 281 11.63 11.03 -2.24
CA LYS A 281 12.15 12.25 -1.64
C LYS A 281 11.38 13.50 -2.12
N TYR A 282 11.00 13.56 -3.39
CA TYR A 282 10.20 14.65 -3.91
C TYR A 282 8.84 14.76 -3.21
N PHE A 283 8.11 13.65 -3.05
CA PHE A 283 6.85 13.60 -2.29
C PHE A 283 7.07 14.04 -0.83
N PHE A 284 8.13 13.52 -0.19
CA PHE A 284 8.49 13.95 1.16
C PHE A 284 8.78 15.45 1.26
N ASP A 285 9.52 16.03 0.32
CA ASP A 285 9.86 17.45 0.34
C ASP A 285 8.63 18.35 0.09
N LYS A 286 7.62 17.85 -0.64
CA LYS A 286 6.36 18.55 -0.91
C LYS A 286 5.36 18.57 0.25
N GLY A 287 5.67 17.93 1.38
CA GLY A 287 4.76 17.93 2.54
C GLY A 287 3.87 16.70 2.65
N PHE A 288 4.09 15.65 1.86
CA PHE A 288 3.35 14.39 1.95
C PHE A 288 3.40 13.78 3.36
N TRP A 289 2.25 13.49 3.98
CA TRP A 289 2.14 13.17 5.41
C TRP A 289 1.87 11.68 5.73
N ALA A 290 2.20 10.79 4.81
CA ALA A 290 2.14 9.35 5.00
C ALA A 290 3.52 8.74 5.31
N GLU A 291 3.57 7.45 5.68
CA GLU A 291 4.83 6.71 5.57
C GLU A 291 5.22 6.58 4.10
N ILE A 292 6.52 6.69 3.78
CA ILE A 292 6.98 6.60 2.39
C ILE A 292 7.99 5.46 2.27
N TYR A 293 7.72 4.58 1.31
CA TYR A 293 8.51 3.42 0.97
C TYR A 293 8.88 3.45 -0.51
N TYR A 294 10.05 2.92 -0.84
CA TYR A 294 10.53 2.85 -2.22
C TYR A 294 11.32 1.57 -2.46
N GLU A 295 11.31 1.10 -3.71
CA GLU A 295 12.21 0.05 -4.18
C GLU A 295 12.36 0.05 -5.71
N GLY A 296 13.43 -0.56 -6.23
CA GLY A 296 13.66 -0.77 -7.66
C GLY A 296 13.36 -2.20 -8.11
N MET A 297 12.69 -2.34 -9.26
CA MET A 297 12.48 -3.63 -9.93
C MET A 297 13.43 -3.88 -11.10
N GLY A 298 14.25 -2.88 -11.47
CA GLY A 298 15.10 -2.94 -12.66
C GLY A 298 14.29 -3.32 -13.89
N GLU A 299 14.77 -4.33 -14.60
CA GLU A 299 14.14 -4.90 -15.79
C GLU A 299 13.31 -6.17 -15.50
N ARG A 300 13.13 -6.57 -14.23
CA ARG A 300 12.40 -7.81 -13.85
C ARG A 300 10.91 -7.78 -14.10
N ALA A 301 10.36 -6.59 -14.37
CA ALA A 301 8.93 -6.35 -14.52
C ALA A 301 8.72 -5.38 -15.68
N LEU A 302 8.97 -5.85 -16.90
CA LEU A 302 8.74 -5.07 -18.10
C LEU A 302 7.23 -4.84 -18.28
N ARG A 303 6.86 -3.63 -18.72
CA ARG A 303 5.50 -3.34 -19.17
C ARG A 303 5.29 -3.88 -20.58
N VAL A 304 6.34 -3.82 -21.39
CA VAL A 304 6.41 -4.34 -22.75
C VAL A 304 7.58 -5.31 -22.80
N GLU A 305 7.29 -6.58 -23.06
CA GLU A 305 8.32 -7.62 -23.21
C GLU A 305 9.27 -7.26 -24.35
N THR A 306 10.57 -7.29 -24.06
CA THR A 306 11.64 -6.95 -25.01
C THR A 306 12.83 -7.88 -24.83
N ALA A 307 13.61 -8.08 -25.88
CA ALA A 307 14.93 -8.72 -25.76
C ALA A 307 15.90 -7.86 -24.94
N ASP A 308 17.05 -8.43 -24.57
CA ASP A 308 18.14 -7.71 -23.89
C ASP A 308 18.65 -6.55 -24.75
N ASN A 309 19.03 -5.45 -24.08
CA ASN A 309 19.57 -4.23 -24.69
C ASN A 309 18.64 -3.51 -25.66
N VAL A 310 17.33 -3.50 -25.37
CA VAL A 310 16.32 -2.76 -26.14
C VAL A 310 15.91 -1.50 -25.38
N ASP A 311 16.06 -0.35 -26.03
CA ASP A 311 15.58 0.95 -25.56
C ASP A 311 14.05 1.03 -25.80
N GLU A 312 13.27 0.68 -24.79
CA GLU A 312 11.81 0.77 -24.79
C GLU A 312 11.34 1.76 -23.71
N VAL A 313 10.93 2.95 -24.14
CA VAL A 313 10.55 4.05 -23.26
C VAL A 313 9.39 3.72 -22.32
N ARG A 314 8.46 2.85 -22.74
CA ARG A 314 7.31 2.45 -21.90
C ARG A 314 7.73 1.62 -20.68
N ASN A 315 8.93 1.03 -20.70
CA ASN A 315 9.51 0.31 -19.58
C ASN A 315 10.23 1.24 -18.58
N ARG A 316 10.62 2.45 -19.01
CA ARG A 316 11.17 3.51 -18.15
C ARG A 316 10.04 4.25 -17.42
N ARG A 317 9.59 3.67 -16.32
CA ARG A 317 8.41 4.13 -15.59
C ARG A 317 8.58 4.08 -14.09
N ALA A 318 7.60 4.62 -13.38
CA ALA A 318 7.41 4.35 -11.98
C ALA A 318 5.97 3.90 -11.67
N LEU A 319 5.78 3.26 -10.52
CA LEU A 319 4.47 2.89 -9.99
C LEU A 319 4.32 3.52 -8.61
N TYR A 320 3.23 4.25 -8.38
CA TYR A 320 2.91 4.87 -7.10
C TYR A 320 1.67 4.21 -6.53
N LEU A 321 1.77 3.57 -5.37
CA LEU A 321 0.63 2.95 -4.69
C LEU A 321 0.46 3.61 -3.32
N ILE A 322 -0.77 4.02 -3.00
CA ILE A 322 -1.15 4.42 -1.65
C ILE A 322 -2.07 3.34 -1.07
N GLY A 323 -1.80 2.92 0.15
CA GLY A 323 -2.67 1.99 0.87
C GLY A 323 -2.32 1.92 2.35
N VAL A 324 -3.06 1.10 3.09
CA VAL A 324 -2.80 0.86 4.52
C VAL A 324 -1.89 -0.35 4.71
N GLU A 325 -2.07 -1.36 3.89
CA GLU A 325 -1.28 -2.59 3.91
C GLU A 325 -0.10 -2.51 2.95
N THR A 326 0.94 -3.28 3.25
CA THR A 326 2.04 -3.46 2.30
C THR A 326 1.54 -4.22 1.08
N PRO A 327 1.74 -3.70 -0.13
CA PRO A 327 1.38 -4.40 -1.35
C PRO A 327 2.00 -5.80 -1.37
N PRO A 328 1.23 -6.85 -1.70
CA PRO A 328 1.79 -8.19 -1.85
C PRO A 328 2.83 -8.18 -2.96
N GLY A 329 4.01 -8.75 -2.69
CA GLY A 329 5.05 -8.89 -3.71
C GLY A 329 4.67 -9.92 -4.77
N GLY A 330 5.13 -9.71 -6.00
CA GLY A 330 4.83 -10.54 -7.16
C GLY A 330 4.64 -9.70 -8.42
N GLY A 331 4.92 -10.28 -9.60
CA GLY A 331 4.82 -9.61 -10.89
C GLY A 331 5.57 -8.26 -10.91
N GLN A 332 4.83 -7.16 -10.98
CA GLN A 332 5.40 -5.81 -11.02
C GLN A 332 5.77 -5.23 -9.64
N VAL A 333 5.42 -5.88 -8.54
CA VAL A 333 5.58 -5.34 -7.18
C VAL A 333 6.70 -6.06 -6.44
N PRO A 334 7.65 -5.34 -5.82
CA PRO A 334 8.73 -5.97 -5.06
C PRO A 334 8.23 -6.57 -3.74
N SER A 335 8.92 -7.62 -3.28
CA SER A 335 8.61 -8.29 -2.01
C SER A 335 9.24 -7.62 -0.78
N ARG A 336 10.20 -6.71 -1.00
CA ARG A 336 10.91 -5.96 0.05
C ARG A 336 10.89 -4.49 -0.28
N TRP A 337 10.86 -3.66 0.76
CA TRP A 337 10.73 -2.22 0.64
C TRP A 337 11.73 -1.52 1.54
N ALA A 338 12.37 -0.48 1.02
CA ALA A 338 13.13 0.46 1.83
C ALA A 338 12.20 1.55 2.36
N LYS A 339 12.29 1.86 3.67
CA LYS A 339 11.56 3.00 4.26
C LYS A 339 12.37 4.28 4.05
N LEU A 340 11.74 5.32 3.52
CA LEU A 340 12.30 6.67 3.44
C LEU A 340 11.98 7.47 4.70
N SER A 341 10.70 7.52 5.08
CA SER A 341 10.21 8.32 6.21
C SER A 341 9.05 7.62 6.93
N GLY A 342 8.88 7.92 8.21
CA GLY A 342 7.64 7.64 8.93
C GLY A 342 6.52 8.59 8.52
N ALA A 343 5.31 8.29 8.99
CA ALA A 343 4.19 9.21 8.89
C ALA A 343 4.48 10.46 9.73
N ARG A 344 3.90 11.59 9.32
CA ARG A 344 4.00 12.87 10.03
C ARG A 344 2.62 13.53 10.07
N PRO A 345 2.40 14.53 10.94
CA PRO A 345 1.16 15.29 10.91
C PRO A 345 0.94 16.01 9.57
N LYS A 346 -0.32 16.21 9.21
CA LYS A 346 -0.69 17.10 8.09
C LYS A 346 -0.14 18.50 8.37
N PRO A 347 0.52 19.16 7.40
CA PRO A 347 1.08 20.49 7.62
C PRO A 347 0.01 21.50 8.06
N VAL A 348 0.32 22.32 9.07
CA VAL A 348 -0.59 23.38 9.55
C VAL A 348 -0.85 24.38 8.43
N GLY A 349 -2.12 24.71 8.19
CA GLY A 349 -2.53 25.60 7.10
C GLY A 349 -2.41 24.99 5.70
N PHE A 350 -2.24 23.67 5.59
CA PHE A 350 -2.22 22.99 4.31
C PHE A 350 -3.50 23.27 3.50
N THR A 351 -3.32 23.78 2.30
CA THR A 351 -4.40 23.96 1.33
C THR A 351 -4.29 22.86 0.29
N LEU A 352 -5.36 22.08 0.13
CA LEU A 352 -5.42 21.00 -0.84
C LEU A 352 -5.27 21.59 -2.26
N PRO A 353 -4.25 21.18 -3.05
CA PRO A 353 -4.06 21.71 -4.39
C PRO A 353 -5.23 21.33 -5.31
N ALA A 354 -5.44 22.11 -6.37
CA ALA A 354 -6.44 21.78 -7.37
C ALA A 354 -6.13 20.42 -8.02
N LEU A 355 -7.14 19.57 -8.13
CA LEU A 355 -7.00 18.29 -8.80
C LEU A 355 -6.86 18.53 -10.30
N PRO A 356 -5.86 17.95 -10.99
CA PRO A 356 -5.75 18.10 -12.44
C PRO A 356 -7.03 17.61 -13.14
N PRO A 357 -7.52 18.29 -14.19
CA PRO A 357 -8.82 17.99 -14.80
C PRO A 357 -8.97 16.53 -15.25
N GLN A 358 -7.93 15.92 -15.82
CA GLN A 358 -7.96 14.51 -16.20
C GLN A 358 -8.24 13.56 -15.01
N TRP A 359 -7.80 13.93 -13.80
CA TRP A 359 -7.95 13.11 -12.60
C TRP A 359 -9.26 13.33 -11.86
N ALA A 360 -9.84 14.53 -11.98
CA ALA A 360 -11.19 14.78 -11.49
C ALA A 360 -12.20 13.82 -12.13
N LYS A 361 -12.09 13.63 -13.46
CA LYS A 361 -12.92 12.70 -14.21
C LYS A 361 -12.70 11.24 -13.78
N TYR A 362 -11.45 10.81 -13.65
CA TYR A 362 -11.11 9.45 -13.20
C TYR A 362 -11.71 9.14 -11.80
N ARG A 363 -11.63 10.11 -10.87
CA ARG A 363 -12.21 9.96 -9.54
C ARG A 363 -13.74 9.89 -9.58
N GLU A 364 -14.39 10.71 -10.41
CA GLU A 364 -15.84 10.68 -10.60
C GLU A 364 -16.29 9.32 -11.15
N GLU A 365 -15.60 8.80 -12.17
CA GLU A 365 -15.84 7.47 -12.74
C GLU A 365 -15.72 6.37 -11.66
N ARG A 366 -14.64 6.38 -10.86
CA ARG A 366 -14.45 5.45 -9.73
C ARG A 366 -15.59 5.51 -8.71
N ARG A 367 -16.07 6.71 -8.38
CA ARG A 367 -17.16 6.94 -7.42
C ARG A 367 -18.51 6.50 -7.95
N SER A 368 -18.75 6.65 -9.25
CA SER A 368 -20.04 6.35 -9.90
C SER A 368 -20.30 4.87 -10.16
N GLY A 369 -19.31 4.00 -9.90
CA GLY A 369 -19.41 2.55 -10.05
C GLY A 369 -18.52 2.04 -11.16
N GLY A 370 -17.84 0.91 -10.91
CA GLY A 370 -16.96 0.21 -11.85
C GLY A 370 -17.67 -0.22 -13.13
N GLY A 371 -17.86 0.73 -14.05
CA GLY A 371 -18.31 0.51 -15.41
C GLY A 371 -17.18 -0.03 -16.26
N GLU A 372 -17.27 -1.31 -16.60
CA GLU A 372 -16.93 -1.89 -17.90
C GLU A 372 -16.14 -0.96 -18.84
N ALA A 373 -14.81 -1.04 -18.79
CA ALA A 373 -13.97 -0.54 -19.87
C ALA A 373 -13.77 -1.67 -20.88
N SER A 374 -14.56 -1.61 -21.94
CA SER A 374 -14.45 -2.40 -23.18
C SER A 374 -13.00 -2.71 -23.53
N ALA A 375 -12.67 -4.01 -23.54
CA ALA A 375 -11.58 -4.51 -24.34
C ALA A 375 -11.91 -4.16 -25.80
N GLY A 376 -11.24 -3.14 -26.33
CA GLY A 376 -11.22 -2.86 -27.75
C GLY A 376 -10.57 -4.05 -28.45
N GLU A 377 -11.41 -4.98 -28.87
CA GLU A 377 -11.07 -6.04 -29.80
C GLU A 377 -10.72 -5.40 -31.14
N SER A 378 -9.43 -5.15 -31.35
CA SER A 378 -8.89 -4.88 -32.68
C SER A 378 -8.39 -6.20 -33.26
N THR A 379 -9.33 -7.01 -33.77
CA THR A 379 -9.05 -8.11 -34.70
C THR A 379 -8.49 -7.53 -36.00
N PRO A 380 -7.28 -7.90 -36.45
CA PRO A 380 -6.89 -7.71 -37.86
C PRO A 380 -7.58 -8.79 -38.71
N PRO A 381 -8.00 -8.46 -39.95
CA PRO A 381 -8.77 -9.36 -40.79
C PRO A 381 -7.95 -10.58 -41.21
N GLY A 382 -8.66 -11.69 -41.41
CA GLY A 382 -8.11 -13.03 -41.53
C GLY A 382 -7.18 -13.28 -42.70
N THR A 383 -6.46 -14.39 -42.56
CA THR A 383 -5.98 -15.19 -43.69
C THR A 383 -6.31 -16.64 -43.38
N ASP A 384 -7.25 -17.17 -44.15
CA ASP A 384 -7.60 -18.58 -44.21
C ASP A 384 -6.38 -19.41 -44.64
N THR A 385 -6.04 -20.43 -43.85
CA THR A 385 -5.37 -21.61 -44.39
C THR A 385 -5.85 -22.86 -43.66
N GLU A 386 -6.60 -23.67 -44.39
CA GLU A 386 -6.95 -25.05 -44.08
C GLU A 386 -5.68 -25.92 -43.91
N GLY A 387 -5.71 -26.87 -42.98
CA GLY A 387 -4.62 -27.81 -42.75
C GLY A 387 -5.00 -28.92 -41.77
N ASP A 388 -5.55 -29.99 -42.34
CA ASP A 388 -5.96 -31.27 -41.76
C ASP A 388 -4.82 -32.07 -41.07
N GLY A 389 -5.18 -32.98 -40.14
CA GLY A 389 -4.41 -34.21 -39.87
C GLY A 389 -3.95 -34.52 -38.44
N GLY A 390 -4.66 -35.45 -37.78
CA GLY A 390 -4.04 -36.72 -37.33
C GLY A 390 -3.28 -36.85 -36.00
N ALA A 391 -4.01 -37.23 -34.94
CA ALA A 391 -3.85 -38.43 -34.09
C ALA A 391 -2.50 -38.89 -33.43
N THR A 392 -2.64 -39.23 -32.14
CA THR A 392 -1.95 -40.25 -31.29
C THR A 392 -0.58 -39.98 -30.64
N GLY A 393 -0.47 -40.33 -29.35
CA GLY A 393 0.81 -40.65 -28.69
C GLY A 393 0.84 -40.43 -27.18
N SER A 394 0.62 -41.49 -26.39
CA SER A 394 0.81 -41.55 -24.94
C SER A 394 2.27 -41.34 -24.50
N GLY A 395 2.48 -40.74 -23.31
CA GLY A 395 3.77 -40.69 -22.64
C GLY A 395 3.67 -40.19 -21.20
N ASP A 396 3.85 -41.12 -20.26
CA ASP A 396 3.88 -40.94 -18.80
C ASP A 396 5.11 -40.14 -18.34
N GLY A 397 4.97 -39.36 -17.27
CA GLY A 397 6.07 -38.54 -16.74
C GLY A 397 5.63 -37.56 -15.65
N GLY A 398 5.64 -38.02 -14.41
CA GLY A 398 5.33 -37.19 -13.24
C GLY A 398 6.18 -35.92 -13.15
N THR A 399 5.50 -34.81 -12.89
CA THR A 399 6.12 -33.59 -12.36
C THR A 399 5.17 -32.97 -11.34
N ALA A 400 5.75 -32.49 -10.25
CA ALA A 400 5.08 -31.85 -9.13
C ALA A 400 4.13 -30.75 -9.63
N GLN A 401 2.92 -30.70 -9.05
CA GLN A 401 2.02 -29.57 -9.21
C GLN A 401 2.79 -28.27 -8.94
N PRO A 402 2.86 -27.33 -9.90
CA PRO A 402 3.24 -25.98 -9.59
C PRO A 402 2.21 -25.44 -8.59
N GLN A 403 2.70 -24.89 -7.48
CA GLN A 403 1.88 -24.02 -6.65
C GLN A 403 1.30 -22.92 -7.54
N PRO A 404 0.04 -22.50 -7.35
CA PRO A 404 -0.50 -21.41 -8.12
C PRO A 404 0.38 -20.18 -7.87
N GLU A 405 1.05 -19.73 -8.93
CA GLU A 405 1.70 -18.43 -8.96
C GLU A 405 0.65 -17.41 -8.55
N ALA A 406 0.97 -16.59 -7.56
CA ALA A 406 0.15 -15.46 -7.19
C ALA A 406 0.16 -14.49 -8.38
N GLN A 407 -0.77 -14.70 -9.30
CA GLN A 407 -1.12 -13.76 -10.34
C GLN A 407 -1.60 -12.49 -9.64
N LEU A 408 -0.88 -11.38 -9.85
CA LEU A 408 -1.50 -10.08 -9.68
C LEU A 408 -2.77 -10.09 -10.55
N PRO A 409 -3.88 -9.49 -10.09
CA PRO A 409 -5.05 -9.30 -10.93
C PRO A 409 -4.58 -8.61 -12.21
N THR A 410 -4.84 -9.19 -13.37
CA THR A 410 -4.58 -8.61 -14.69
C THR A 410 -5.46 -7.41 -15.00
N ASP A 411 -6.13 -6.87 -13.98
CA ASP A 411 -7.18 -5.88 -14.11
C ASP A 411 -7.20 -5.01 -12.84
N VAL A 412 -6.06 -4.36 -12.59
CA VAL A 412 -6.14 -2.96 -12.19
C VAL A 412 -6.79 -2.30 -13.39
N SER A 413 -7.97 -1.71 -13.22
CA SER A 413 -8.47 -0.73 -14.18
C SER A 413 -7.41 0.36 -14.20
N GLY A 414 -6.45 0.19 -15.12
CA GLY A 414 -5.29 1.03 -15.23
C GLY A 414 -5.80 2.45 -15.44
N PRO A 415 -5.07 3.46 -14.96
CA PRO A 415 -5.47 4.82 -15.27
C PRO A 415 -5.58 5.04 -16.78
N PRO A 416 -6.40 6.02 -17.21
CA PRO A 416 -6.50 6.38 -18.61
C PRO A 416 -5.10 6.51 -19.22
N PRO A 417 -4.90 6.12 -20.50
CA PRO A 417 -3.62 6.28 -21.17
C PRO A 417 -3.15 7.72 -20.96
N VAL A 418 -1.99 7.88 -20.34
CA VAL A 418 -1.40 9.21 -20.21
C VAL A 418 -0.89 9.58 -21.59
N GLU A 419 -1.68 10.39 -22.32
CA GLU A 419 -1.20 11.02 -23.54
C GLU A 419 -0.09 12.02 -23.18
N GLY A 420 1.12 11.66 -23.57
CA GLY A 420 2.29 12.52 -23.59
C GLY A 420 3.29 11.87 -24.52
N GLU A 421 3.80 12.61 -25.51
CA GLU A 421 4.87 12.09 -26.36
C GLU A 421 6.02 11.60 -25.47
N PRO A 422 6.55 10.39 -25.70
CA PRO A 422 7.73 9.93 -25.00
C PRO A 422 8.83 10.97 -25.12
N GLY A 423 9.41 11.37 -23.99
CA GLY A 423 10.46 12.40 -23.91
C GLY A 423 11.80 11.99 -24.50
N ALA A 424 11.82 11.15 -25.55
CA ALA A 424 12.97 10.94 -26.39
C ALA A 424 12.96 12.02 -27.49
N THR A 425 13.57 13.16 -27.21
CA THR A 425 13.96 14.08 -28.28
C THR A 425 14.70 13.30 -29.36
N LYS A 426 14.19 13.39 -30.60
CA LYS A 426 14.83 12.94 -31.84
C LYS A 426 16.35 13.07 -31.79
N LYS A 427 17.04 11.93 -31.67
CA LYS A 427 18.30 11.60 -32.38
C LYS A 427 18.71 10.18 -31.99
N GLY A 428 18.43 9.24 -32.88
CA GLY A 428 19.03 7.91 -32.83
C GLY A 428 20.55 8.02 -32.96
N CYS A 429 21.28 7.44 -32.03
CA CYS A 429 22.66 7.06 -32.26
C CYS A 429 22.64 5.72 -33.01
N ALA A 430 22.61 5.80 -34.33
CA ALA A 430 22.92 4.66 -35.19
C ALA A 430 24.42 4.35 -35.06
N VAL A 431 24.75 3.22 -34.44
CA VAL A 431 26.10 2.64 -34.56
C VAL A 431 26.09 1.77 -35.81
N SER A 432 26.42 2.37 -36.95
CA SER A 432 26.68 1.61 -38.18
C SER A 432 28.00 0.86 -38.03
N ARG A 433 27.92 -0.48 -37.97
CA ARG A 433 29.03 -1.36 -38.36
C ARG A 433 29.22 -1.25 -39.87
N SER A 434 30.41 -0.85 -40.32
CA SER A 434 30.82 -0.96 -41.71
C SER A 434 31.85 -2.08 -41.84
N ASP A 435 31.42 -3.24 -42.33
CA ASP A 435 32.30 -4.24 -42.93
C ASP A 435 32.11 -4.20 -44.46
N GLY A 436 33.23 -4.11 -45.18
CA GLY A 436 33.35 -4.49 -46.60
C GLY A 436 33.05 -3.42 -47.65
N ASP A 437 34.08 -2.75 -48.18
CA ASP A 437 34.59 -3.05 -49.53
C ASP A 437 35.76 -2.12 -49.93
N ALA A 438 36.84 -2.73 -50.41
CA ALA A 438 37.97 -2.07 -51.05
C ALA A 438 37.64 -1.81 -52.55
N PRO A 439 38.31 -0.84 -53.22
CA PRO A 439 39.56 -1.21 -53.87
C PRO A 439 40.67 -0.13 -53.91
N ALA A 440 41.91 -0.64 -53.92
CA ALA A 440 43.09 -0.21 -54.65
C ALA A 440 43.50 1.29 -54.67
N LEU A 441 44.64 1.61 -54.05
CA LEU A 441 45.76 2.27 -54.74
C LEU A 441 47.09 2.07 -53.99
N LEU A 442 47.95 1.23 -54.57
CA LEU A 442 49.41 1.36 -54.78
C LEU A 442 50.37 1.98 -53.74
N LEU A 443 51.43 1.19 -53.49
CA LEU A 443 52.87 1.53 -53.43
C LEU A 443 53.58 1.65 -52.05
N LEU A 444 54.59 0.76 -51.92
CA LEU A 444 55.93 0.95 -51.31
C LEU A 444 56.06 0.85 -49.77
N LEU A 445 56.44 -0.32 -49.25
CA LEU A 445 57.85 -0.78 -49.14
C LEU A 445 57.96 -2.04 -48.29
N ALA A 446 58.88 -2.91 -48.72
CA ALA A 446 59.16 -4.23 -48.19
C ALA A 446 60.20 -4.20 -47.04
N LEU A 447 60.42 -5.40 -46.48
CA LEU A 447 61.52 -5.86 -45.60
C LEU A 447 61.23 -5.73 -44.10
N ALA A 448 61.36 -6.75 -43.25
CA ALA A 448 61.83 -8.11 -43.42
C ALA A 448 61.38 -8.96 -42.22
N ALA A 449 60.94 -10.19 -42.48
CA ALA A 449 60.90 -11.24 -41.48
C ALA A 449 62.10 -12.17 -41.74
N TRP A 450 63.11 -12.20 -40.86
CA TRP A 450 63.85 -13.45 -40.66
C TRP A 450 64.73 -13.51 -39.39
N ARG A 451 64.55 -14.64 -38.71
CA ARG A 451 65.55 -15.49 -38.04
C ARG A 451 66.30 -15.01 -36.78
N ARG A 452 65.87 -15.62 -35.67
CA ARG A 452 66.61 -16.62 -34.85
C ARG A 452 68.13 -16.44 -34.60
N ARG A 453 68.41 -16.40 -33.29
CA ARG A 453 69.50 -17.06 -32.50
C ARG A 453 70.86 -16.34 -32.32
N ARG A 454 71.02 -15.84 -31.08
CA ARG A 454 72.05 -16.15 -30.05
C ARG A 454 73.55 -15.82 -30.28
N ARG A 455 74.09 -15.18 -29.23
CA ARG A 455 75.47 -15.07 -28.70
C ARG A 455 76.35 -13.93 -29.22
N ALA A 456 76.44 -12.87 -28.41
CA ALA A 456 77.64 -12.58 -27.63
C ALA A 456 77.20 -12.33 -26.18
#